data_AF-A0A4Y2PK82-F1
#
_entry.id   AF-A0A4Y2PK82-F1
#
_cell.length_a   1.000
_cell.length_b   1.000
_cell.length_c   1.000
_cell.angle_alpha   90.00
_cell.angle_beta   90.00
_cell.angle_gamma   90.00
#
_symmetry.space_group_name_H-M   'P 1'
#
loop_
_entity.id
_entity.type
_entity.pdbx_description
1 polymer ?
#
loop_
_entity_poly.entity_id
_entity_poly.type
_entity_poly.pdbx_seq_one_letter_code
_entity_poly.pdbx_strand_id
1 'polypeptide(L)'
;MNKNFNLQKTKSCVLTAQPYGDTEEEVNRHASALYFGVVEYLKRKKATGAVAFSKDAEQYKLHLYLKSESSSSVLAPLAPDWFHLICDRMYLIMLIFE
;
A
#
# COMPACT_ATOMS: atom_id res chain seq x y z
N MET A 1 -12.45 -34.72 -14.32
CA MET A 1 -13.08 -33.94 -13.23
C MET A 1 -12.54 -32.52 -13.29
N ASN A 2 -13.45 -31.57 -13.54
CA ASN A 2 -13.23 -30.14 -13.65
C ASN A 2 -12.69 -29.51 -12.36
N LYS A 3 -11.66 -28.66 -12.49
CA LYS A 3 -11.60 -27.35 -11.81
C LYS A 3 -10.88 -26.36 -12.72
N ASN A 4 -11.59 -25.86 -13.73
CA ASN A 4 -11.27 -24.56 -14.31
C ASN A 4 -11.37 -23.55 -13.15
N PHE A 5 -10.22 -23.20 -12.57
CA PHE A 5 -10.08 -22.03 -11.71
C PHE A 5 -10.39 -20.81 -12.60
N ASN A 6 -11.66 -20.44 -12.66
CA ASN A 6 -12.05 -19.10 -13.09
C ASN A 6 -11.43 -18.13 -12.09
N LEU A 7 -10.21 -17.66 -12.38
CA LEU A 7 -9.72 -16.38 -11.91
C LEU A 7 -10.68 -15.34 -12.49
N GLN A 8 -11.81 -15.11 -11.82
CA GLN A 8 -12.46 -13.81 -11.92
C GLN A 8 -11.37 -12.81 -11.56
N LYS A 9 -10.89 -12.07 -12.56
CA LYS A 9 -9.97 -10.95 -12.34
C LYS A 9 -10.72 -9.96 -11.46
N THR A 10 -10.56 -10.07 -10.15
CA THR A 10 -10.97 -9.04 -9.21
C THR A 10 -10.29 -7.76 -9.65
N LYS A 11 -11.08 -6.70 -9.88
CA LYS A 11 -10.52 -5.40 -10.22
C LYS A 11 -9.72 -4.95 -9.00
N SER A 12 -8.41 -4.88 -9.17
CA SER A 12 -7.50 -4.43 -8.12
C SER A 12 -6.68 -3.26 -8.58
N CYS A 13 -6.47 -2.29 -7.70
CA CYS A 13 -5.59 -1.16 -7.91
C CYS A 13 -4.45 -1.21 -6.88
N VAL A 14 -3.21 -1.05 -7.34
CA VAL A 14 -2.02 -0.94 -6.49
C VAL A 14 -1.60 0.52 -6.47
N LEU A 15 -1.47 1.10 -5.28
CA LEU A 15 -1.00 2.46 -5.06
C LEU A 15 0.17 2.46 -4.08
N THR A 16 1.00 3.50 -4.14
CA THR A 16 2.04 3.76 -3.15
C THR A 16 1.75 5.08 -2.45
N ALA A 17 1.63 5.08 -1.12
CA ALA A 17 1.48 6.29 -0.34
C ALA A 17 2.83 6.75 0.21
N GLN A 18 3.20 8.00 -0.07
CA GLN A 18 4.44 8.64 0.39
C GLN A 18 4.11 9.88 1.22
N PRO A 19 4.95 10.23 2.23
CA PRO A 19 4.90 11.54 2.84
C PRO A 19 5.07 12.64 1.79
N TYR A 20 4.28 13.70 1.90
CA TYR A 20 4.29 14.88 1.03
C TYR A 20 4.36 16.15 1.89
N GLY A 21 4.92 17.23 1.38
CA GLY A 21 4.94 18.55 2.01
C GLY A 21 5.52 19.58 1.06
N ASP A 22 5.17 20.85 1.25
CA ASP A 22 5.64 21.93 0.39
C ASP A 22 7.08 22.36 0.75
N THR A 23 7.50 22.03 1.97
CA THR A 23 8.88 22.21 2.46
C THR A 23 9.48 20.89 2.95
N GLU A 24 10.81 20.83 3.00
CA GLU A 24 11.53 19.68 3.55
C GLU A 24 11.15 19.39 5.01
N GLU A 25 10.93 20.44 5.81
CA GLU A 25 10.49 20.32 7.20
C GLU A 25 9.12 19.64 7.29
N GLU A 26 8.17 20.01 6.41
CA GLU A 26 6.86 19.37 6.36
C GLU A 26 6.93 17.91 5.92
N VAL A 27 7.74 17.61 4.90
CA VAL A 27 7.97 16.23 4.45
C VAL A 27 8.50 15.38 5.62
N ASN A 28 9.49 15.89 6.36
CA ASN A 28 10.07 15.22 7.52
C ASN A 28 9.07 15.06 8.67
N ARG A 29 8.24 16.07 8.92
CA ARG A 29 7.16 16.01 9.92
C ARG A 29 6.14 14.94 9.55
N HIS A 30 5.67 14.92 8.31
CA HIS A 30 4.69 13.92 7.84
C HIS A 30 5.28 12.51 7.75
N ALA A 31 6.56 12.38 7.40
CA ALA A 31 7.28 11.12 7.48
C ALA A 31 7.32 10.61 8.93
N SER A 32 7.70 11.48 9.88
CA SER A 32 7.72 11.11 11.30
C SER A 32 6.33 10.70 11.80
N ALA A 33 5.29 11.45 11.44
CA ALA A 33 3.91 11.14 11.80
C ALA A 33 3.45 9.79 11.22
N LEU A 34 3.75 9.51 9.95
CA LEU A 34 3.45 8.23 9.31
C LEU A 34 4.18 7.07 10.01
N TYR A 35 5.46 7.26 10.36
CA TYR A 35 6.26 6.25 11.02
C TYR A 35 5.70 5.88 12.40
N PHE A 36 5.55 6.87 13.28
CA PHE A 36 5.08 6.63 14.66
C PHE A 36 3.59 6.30 14.73
N GLY A 37 2.77 6.84 13.83
CA GLY A 37 1.33 6.62 13.83
C GLY A 37 0.89 5.30 13.20
N VAL A 38 1.44 4.95 12.03
CA VAL A 38 0.96 3.80 11.23
C VAL A 38 1.99 2.68 11.20
N VAL A 39 3.23 2.99 10.83
CA VAL A 39 4.25 1.96 10.58
C VAL A 39 4.58 1.20 11.87
N GLU A 40 4.89 1.91 12.94
CA GLU A 40 5.16 1.29 14.25
C GLU A 40 3.97 0.47 14.75
N TYR A 41 2.75 1.00 14.62
CA TYR A 41 1.55 0.30 15.05
C TYR A 41 1.38 -1.04 14.34
N LEU A 42 1.46 -1.05 13.01
CA LEU A 42 1.31 -2.26 12.20
C LEU A 42 2.44 -3.27 12.46
N LYS A 43 3.69 -2.80 12.65
CA LYS A 43 4.82 -3.67 13.04
C LYS A 43 4.56 -4.35 14.38
N ARG A 44 4.15 -3.58 15.40
CA ARG A 44 3.87 -4.11 16.75
C ARG A 44 2.73 -5.13 16.74
N LYS A 45 1.72 -4.91 15.89
CA LYS A 45 0.58 -5.84 15.73
C LYS A 45 0.87 -7.02 14.81
N LYS A 46 2.00 -7.03 14.09
CA LYS A 46 2.32 -8.02 13.04
C LYS A 46 1.15 -8.20 12.05
N ALA A 47 0.54 -7.08 11.66
CA ALA A 47 -0.69 -7.07 10.89
C ALA A 47 -0.60 -6.10 9.70
N THR A 48 -1.51 -6.27 8.76
CA THR A 48 -1.77 -5.30 7.68
C THR A 48 -2.88 -4.34 8.12
N GLY A 49 -2.85 -3.11 7.65
CA GLY A 49 -4.00 -2.22 7.79
C GLY A 49 -5.11 -2.68 6.84
N ALA A 50 -6.36 -2.64 7.28
CA ALA A 50 -7.51 -2.94 6.43
C ALA A 50 -8.59 -1.89 6.64
N VAL A 51 -9.08 -1.31 5.55
CA VAL A 51 -10.10 -0.25 5.56
C VAL A 51 -11.18 -0.65 4.57
N ALA A 52 -12.43 -0.67 5.01
CA ALA A 52 -13.59 -0.80 4.13
C ALA A 52 -14.16 0.58 3.84
N PHE A 53 -14.47 0.86 2.58
CA PHE A 53 -15.08 2.11 2.15
C PHE A 53 -16.07 1.85 1.00
N SER A 54 -16.95 2.80 0.72
CA SER A 54 -17.95 2.66 -0.34
C SER A 54 -17.99 3.89 -1.23
N LYS A 55 -18.24 3.68 -2.52
CA LYS A 55 -18.45 4.76 -3.50
C LYS A 55 -19.61 4.35 -4.41
N ASP A 56 -20.60 5.22 -4.56
CA ASP A 56 -21.72 5.04 -5.51
C ASP A 56 -22.37 3.64 -5.43
N ALA A 57 -22.66 3.18 -4.21
CA ALA A 57 -23.21 1.86 -3.85
C ALA A 57 -22.26 0.65 -4.00
N GLU A 58 -21.06 0.81 -4.54
CA GLU A 58 -20.03 -0.22 -4.57
C GLU A 58 -19.22 -0.22 -3.27
N GLN A 59 -18.87 -1.42 -2.77
CA GLN A 59 -18.02 -1.60 -1.61
C GLN A 59 -16.60 -1.92 -2.06
N TYR A 60 -15.63 -1.35 -1.36
CA TYR A 60 -14.22 -1.54 -1.62
C TYR A 60 -13.48 -1.83 -0.33
N LYS A 61 -12.40 -2.59 -0.46
CA LYS A 61 -11.46 -2.89 0.61
C LYS A 61 -10.08 -2.41 0.20
N LEU A 62 -9.47 -1.65 1.10
CA LEU A 62 -8.08 -1.19 0.99
C LEU A 62 -7.25 -1.93 2.03
N HIS A 63 -6.22 -2.63 1.58
CA HIS A 63 -5.21 -3.24 2.42
C HIS A 63 -3.91 -2.43 2.36
N LEU A 64 -3.41 -2.05 3.54
CA LEU A 64 -2.16 -1.33 3.73
C LEU A 64 -1.05 -2.30 4.12
N TYR A 65 0.01 -2.32 3.32
CA TYR A 65 1.21 -3.10 3.56
C TYR A 65 2.38 -2.18 3.84
N LEU A 66 3.18 -2.57 4.83
CA LEU A 66 4.47 -1.97 5.08
C LEU A 66 5.44 -2.37 3.98
N LYS A 67 6.40 -1.49 3.68
CA LYS A 67 7.57 -1.84 2.88
C LYS A 67 8.31 -3.00 3.53
N SER A 68 8.45 -4.09 2.79
CA SER A 68 9.16 -5.32 3.14
C SER A 68 9.65 -5.99 1.86
N GLU A 69 10.52 -6.99 1.97
CA GLU A 69 10.97 -7.76 0.82
C GLU A 69 9.79 -8.38 0.04
N SER A 70 8.81 -8.94 0.76
CA SER A 70 7.61 -9.54 0.17
C SER A 70 6.69 -8.52 -0.53
N SER A 71 6.58 -7.30 -0.02
CA SER A 71 5.75 -6.28 -0.65
C SER A 71 6.46 -5.59 -1.82
N SER A 72 7.78 -5.45 -1.73
CA SER A 72 8.64 -5.01 -2.84
C SER A 72 8.62 -5.98 -4.03
N SER A 73 8.54 -7.30 -3.79
CA SER A 73 8.44 -8.30 -4.86
C SER A 73 7.12 -8.23 -5.65
N VAL A 74 6.10 -7.53 -5.13
CA VAL A 74 4.85 -7.25 -5.84
C VAL A 74 4.95 -5.96 -6.65
N LEU A 75 5.55 -4.91 -6.08
CA LEU A 75 5.62 -3.60 -6.73
C LEU A 75 6.67 -3.56 -7.85
N ALA A 76 7.85 -4.16 -7.65
CA ALA A 76 8.95 -4.10 -8.60
C ALA A 76 8.60 -4.69 -10.00
N PRO A 77 7.85 -5.79 -10.12
CA PRO A 77 7.40 -6.28 -11.42
C PRO A 77 6.28 -5.44 -12.07
N LEU A 78 5.45 -4.76 -11.27
CA LEU A 78 4.29 -4.00 -11.76
C LEU A 78 4.68 -2.59 -12.26
N ALA A 79 5.58 -1.93 -11.55
CA ALA A 79 6.03 -0.58 -11.84
C ALA A 79 7.53 -0.44 -11.49
N PRO A 80 8.43 -1.07 -12.28
CA PRO A 80 9.86 -1.13 -11.96
C PRO A 80 10.51 0.25 -11.91
N ASP A 81 10.20 1.11 -12.87
CA ASP A 81 10.66 2.50 -12.93
C ASP A 81 10.26 3.28 -11.67
N TRP A 82 8.98 3.20 -11.29
CA TRP A 82 8.48 3.85 -10.08
C TRP A 82 9.11 3.28 -8.81
N PHE A 83 9.26 1.95 -8.74
CA PHE A 83 9.90 1.29 -7.61
C PHE A 83 11.33 1.83 -7.37
N HIS A 84 12.14 1.96 -8.41
CA HIS A 84 13.51 2.49 -8.28
C HIS A 84 13.54 3.96 -7.83
N LEU A 85 12.50 4.76 -8.10
CA LEU A 85 12.41 6.14 -7.63
C LEU A 85 12.09 6.25 -6.13
N ILE A 86 11.35 5.28 -5.59
CA ILE A 86 10.84 5.33 -4.22
C ILE A 86 11.49 4.32 -3.28
N CYS A 87 12.33 3.41 -3.80
CA CYS A 87 12.85 2.26 -3.05
C CYS A 87 13.68 2.65 -1.83
N ASP A 88 14.25 3.86 -1.77
CA ASP A 88 15.00 4.36 -0.62
C ASP A 88 14.17 5.28 0.28
N ARG A 89 12.95 5.64 -0.14
CA ARG A 89 12.02 6.47 0.62
C ARG A 89 11.16 5.61 1.52
N MET A 90 10.52 6.27 2.49
CA MET A 90 9.45 5.65 3.27
C MET A 90 8.13 5.75 2.49
N TYR A 91 7.50 4.60 2.30
CA TYR A 91 6.20 4.50 1.64
C TYR A 91 5.40 3.32 2.20
N LEU A 92 4.08 3.36 1.97
CA LEU A 92 3.17 2.23 2.15
C LEU A 92 2.70 1.74 0.78
N ILE A 93 2.42 0.45 0.68
CA ILE A 93 1.74 -0.14 -0.48
C ILE A 93 0.26 -0.30 -0.13
N MET A 94 -0.63 0.20 -0.98
CA MET A 94 -2.07 0.12 -0.81
C MET A 94 -2.66 -0.74 -1.92
N LEU A 95 -3.34 -1.82 -1.55
CA LEU A 95 -4.09 -2.67 -2.48
C LEU A 95 -5.57 -2.41 -2.30
N ILE A 96 -6.22 -1.85 -3.32
CA ILE A 96 -7.67 -1.63 -3.37
C ILE A 96 -8.29 -2.74 -4.20
N PHE A 97 -9.37 -3.34 -3.71
CA PHE A 97 -10.17 -4.31 -4.45
C PHE A 97 -11.65 -4.12 -4.11
N GLU A 98 -12.50 -4.43 -5.09
CA GLU A 98 -13.96 -4.53 -4.95
C GLU A 98 -14.32 -5.74 -4.07
#